data_AF-A0A7C7N7J9-F1
#
_entry.id   AF-A0A7C7N7J9-F1
#
_cell.length_a   1.000
_cell.length_b   1.000
_cell.length_c   1.000
_cell.angle_alpha   90.00
_cell.angle_beta   90.00
_cell.angle_gamma   90.00
#
_symmetry.space_group_name_H-M   'P 1'
#
loop_
_entity.id
_entity.type
_entity.pdbx_description
1 polymer ?
#
loop_
_entity_poly.entity_id
_entity_poly.type
_entity_poly.pdbx_seq_one_letter_code
_entity_poly.pdbx_strand_id
1 'polypeptide(L)'
;MTVPYFPFSAIVGQEKLKEALVLNAINPAIGGVLIFGEKGTAKSTAVRGLKNILELNSSNKDVPLVELPLSATEEMIVGTINIPNTLKTEQIQIEYGLLHKANNGIIYIDEVNLLEDHLVDVILDAAAMGVNRIEREGISHEHPANFILVGTMNPEEGELRPQLLDRFGISAKITTETDVYLRKDIVYRRLEWEEEKHNFAEKWRQNENSIGESIEKARQLLPKVDLSEKYLELAINLALQANVQGHRADIIICKTAKTLAALSGRLEVNEGDIFRAAEYALNHRTDSLPTPPPNDSPDDQKKNSTQNKTPEIQSGNKSQSFQIEQSPAAQKFETLDIITKAAQTNIYGKTLDRNQKFQQGKVVGSMDSNTRTANLSEIAFFPTLLKGIRRGKRRLSDIEPNDLRFKRRISGRKELHVLVVDTSASMGTCQRLSYAKGLIQRILKNDYQKKNYVAVVGTQGDRANVVLRPTRNFMKIDEVMDSIKAKGKTPLLHAIDSALSLVESFRKQNK
;
A
#
# COMPACT_ATOMS: atom_id res chain seq x y z
N MET A 1 35.57 -3.16 14.93
CA MET A 1 34.62 -3.07 16.06
C MET A 1 33.33 -2.49 15.50
N THR A 2 32.23 -3.23 15.56
CA THR A 2 30.91 -2.71 15.19
C THR A 2 30.58 -1.56 16.14
N VAL A 3 30.14 -0.43 15.58
CA VAL A 3 29.69 0.70 16.39
C VAL A 3 28.48 0.21 17.20
N PRO A 4 28.51 0.29 18.54
CA PRO A 4 27.39 -0.19 19.35
C PRO A 4 26.14 0.63 19.00
N TYR A 5 24.97 -0.01 18.99
CA TYR A 5 23.69 0.68 18.86
C TYR A 5 23.27 1.24 20.22
N PHE A 6 22.40 2.25 20.19
CA PHE A 6 21.86 2.83 21.42
C PHE A 6 21.12 1.73 22.23
N PRO A 7 21.45 1.52 23.51
CA PRO A 7 20.88 0.44 24.31
C PRO A 7 19.36 0.51 24.40
N PHE A 8 18.69 -0.62 24.21
CA PHE A 8 17.22 -0.69 24.21
C PHE A 8 16.63 -0.32 25.58
N SER A 9 17.27 -0.75 26.66
CA SER A 9 16.89 -0.42 28.04
C SER A 9 17.06 1.07 28.39
N ALA A 10 17.92 1.79 27.65
CA ALA A 10 18.18 3.21 27.90
C ALA A 10 17.11 4.11 27.28
N ILE A 11 16.24 3.59 26.40
CA ILE A 11 15.12 4.34 25.82
C ILE A 11 14.15 4.73 26.94
N VAL A 12 13.90 6.02 27.11
CA VAL A 12 13.00 6.55 28.14
C VAL A 12 11.56 6.49 27.63
N GLY A 13 10.64 6.03 28.48
CA GLY A 13 9.24 5.91 28.12
C GLY A 13 9.00 4.89 27.01
N GLN A 14 7.90 5.07 26.27
CA GLN A 14 7.50 4.20 25.15
C GLN A 14 7.35 2.72 25.54
N GLU A 15 6.85 2.44 26.75
CA GLU A 15 6.72 1.07 27.25
C GLU A 15 5.89 0.18 26.31
N LYS A 16 4.84 0.74 25.70
CA LYS A 16 4.04 0.04 24.70
C LYS A 16 4.82 -0.40 23.46
N LEU A 17 5.74 0.44 22.99
CA LEU A 17 6.61 0.10 21.86
C LEU A 17 7.58 -1.01 22.26
N LYS A 18 8.23 -0.87 23.41
CA LYS A 18 9.21 -1.86 23.88
C LYS A 18 8.55 -3.22 24.08
N GLU A 19 7.39 -3.25 24.73
CA GLU A 19 6.62 -4.47 24.97
C GLU A 19 6.18 -5.10 23.65
N ALA A 20 5.61 -4.34 22.70
CA ALA A 20 5.22 -4.87 21.40
C ALA A 20 6.40 -5.48 20.62
N LEU A 21 7.57 -4.84 20.65
CA LEU A 21 8.79 -5.35 20.03
C LEU A 21 9.29 -6.64 20.71
N VAL A 22 9.25 -6.70 22.04
CA VAL A 22 9.62 -7.89 22.82
C VAL A 22 8.65 -9.05 22.56
N LEU A 23 7.34 -8.79 22.52
CA LEU A 23 6.32 -9.81 22.23
C LEU A 23 6.53 -10.44 20.85
N ASN A 24 6.76 -9.61 19.83
CA ASN A 24 7.02 -10.11 18.47
C ASN A 24 8.38 -10.82 18.37
N ALA A 25 9.37 -10.42 19.17
CA ALA A 25 10.64 -11.13 19.27
C ALA A 25 10.47 -12.52 19.92
N ILE A 26 9.59 -12.68 20.91
CA ILE A 26 9.30 -13.98 21.52
C ILE A 26 8.51 -14.87 20.57
N ASN A 27 7.49 -14.31 19.91
CA ASN A 27 6.61 -15.05 19.03
C ASN A 27 6.41 -14.33 17.67
N PRO A 28 7.28 -14.59 16.68
CA PRO A 28 7.16 -14.00 15.34
C PRO A 28 5.84 -14.34 14.63
N ALA A 29 5.19 -15.45 15.02
CA ALA A 29 3.92 -15.88 14.43
C ALA A 29 2.71 -15.00 14.86
N ILE A 30 2.93 -13.97 15.67
CA ILE A 30 1.96 -12.90 15.93
C ILE A 30 1.63 -12.13 14.64
N GLY A 31 2.56 -12.03 13.70
CA GLY A 31 2.32 -11.40 12.39
C GLY A 31 2.86 -9.97 12.25
N GLY A 32 3.93 -9.64 12.97
CA GLY A 32 4.61 -8.35 12.86
C GLY A 32 4.04 -7.24 13.74
N VAL A 33 4.83 -6.17 13.87
CA VAL A 33 4.49 -4.98 14.68
C VAL A 33 4.34 -3.78 13.76
N LEU A 34 3.21 -3.08 13.85
CA LEU A 34 2.97 -1.79 13.21
C LEU A 34 3.09 -0.65 14.22
N ILE A 35 4.04 0.25 14.00
CA ILE A 35 4.36 1.36 14.89
C ILE A 35 3.80 2.65 14.32
N PHE A 36 2.81 3.24 14.99
CA PHE A 36 2.27 4.55 14.67
C PHE A 36 3.03 5.61 15.44
N GLY A 37 3.41 6.72 14.79
CA GLY A 37 3.93 7.86 15.52
C GLY A 37 4.55 8.91 14.62
N GLU A 38 4.90 10.04 15.21
CA GLU A 38 5.55 11.15 14.52
C GLU A 38 7.04 10.90 14.25
N LYS A 39 7.65 11.75 13.43
CA LYS A 39 9.11 11.75 13.21
C LYS A 39 9.83 12.14 14.50
N GLY A 40 11.01 11.56 14.74
CA GLY A 40 11.81 11.85 15.95
C GLY A 40 11.43 11.06 17.20
N THR A 41 10.50 10.11 17.10
CA THR A 41 10.07 9.24 18.22
C THR A 41 10.97 8.01 18.47
N ALA A 42 12.22 8.02 17.98
CA ALA A 42 13.20 6.95 18.19
C ALA A 42 12.79 5.52 17.73
N LYS A 43 11.81 5.39 16.80
CA LYS A 43 11.33 4.09 16.28
C LYS A 43 12.46 3.21 15.73
N SER A 44 13.27 3.74 14.82
CA SER A 44 14.41 3.01 14.23
C SER A 44 15.51 2.72 15.25
N THR A 45 15.67 3.59 16.25
CA THR A 45 16.60 3.36 17.38
C THR A 45 16.17 2.17 18.23
N ALA A 46 14.87 2.05 18.53
CA ALA A 46 14.33 0.92 19.31
C ALA A 46 14.53 -0.42 18.60
N VAL A 47 14.29 -0.48 17.29
CA VAL A 47 14.49 -1.71 16.50
C VAL A 47 15.96 -2.12 16.46
N ARG A 48 16.88 -1.15 16.29
CA ARG A 48 18.33 -1.39 16.34
C ARG A 48 18.82 -1.81 17.73
N GLY A 49 18.22 -1.27 18.80
CA GLY A 49 18.48 -1.70 20.17
C GLY A 49 18.02 -3.14 20.42
N LEU A 50 16.83 -3.51 19.91
CA LEU A 50 16.33 -4.89 20.00
C LEU A 50 17.27 -5.88 19.32
N LYS A 51 17.83 -5.53 18.16
CA LYS A 51 18.86 -6.34 17.49
C LYS A 51 20.02 -6.66 18.44
N ASN A 52 20.55 -5.65 19.14
CA ASN A 52 21.66 -5.83 20.08
C ASN A 52 21.31 -6.82 21.20
N ILE A 53 20.11 -6.73 21.77
CA ILE A 53 19.63 -7.70 22.76
C ILE A 53 19.59 -9.12 22.19
N LEU A 54 19.06 -9.29 20.98
CA LEU A 54 18.95 -10.61 20.34
C LEU A 54 20.31 -11.20 19.99
N GLU A 55 21.27 -10.39 19.53
CA GLU A 55 22.64 -10.83 19.24
C GLU A 55 23.42 -11.24 20.50
N LEU A 56 23.20 -10.56 21.62
CA LEU A 56 23.90 -10.86 22.87
C LEU A 56 23.51 -12.21 23.47
N ASN A 57 22.27 -12.66 23.24
CA ASN A 57 21.71 -13.85 23.89
C ASN A 57 21.61 -15.04 22.93
N SER A 58 21.42 -14.80 21.64
CA SER A 58 21.35 -15.89 20.65
C SER A 58 22.71 -16.60 20.50
N SER A 59 22.69 -17.93 20.44
CA SER A 59 23.89 -18.73 20.12
C SER A 59 24.49 -18.38 18.75
N ASN A 60 23.66 -17.83 17.86
CA ASN A 60 24.05 -17.33 16.55
C ASN A 60 24.30 -15.81 16.66
N LYS A 61 25.58 -15.41 16.66
CA LYS A 61 26.06 -14.03 16.90
C LYS A 61 25.73 -13.02 15.79
N ASP A 62 24.93 -13.40 14.80
CA ASP A 62 24.60 -12.54 13.66
C ASP A 62 23.08 -12.57 13.46
N VAL A 63 22.41 -11.55 14.00
CA VAL A 63 20.97 -11.32 13.78
C VAL A 63 20.88 -10.27 12.67
N PRO A 64 20.56 -10.66 11.42
CA PRO A 64 20.56 -9.71 10.33
C PRO A 64 19.42 -8.71 10.51
N LEU A 65 19.76 -7.42 10.51
CA LEU A 65 18.78 -6.34 10.43
C LEU A 65 18.79 -5.81 9.01
N VAL A 66 17.67 -6.01 8.31
CA VAL A 66 17.49 -5.59 6.93
C VAL A 66 16.50 -4.44 6.89
N GLU A 67 16.98 -3.26 6.50
CA GLU A 67 16.15 -2.07 6.28
C GLU A 67 15.68 -2.07 4.82
N LEU A 68 14.36 -2.01 4.62
CA LEU A 68 13.76 -1.97 3.29
C LEU A 68 13.74 -0.54 2.75
N PRO A 69 14.41 -0.25 1.61
CA PRO A 69 14.33 1.07 1.00
C PRO A 69 12.95 1.28 0.37
N LEU A 70 12.45 2.52 0.39
CA LEU A 70 11.17 2.89 -0.22
C LEU A 70 11.10 2.57 -1.73
N SER A 71 12.24 2.63 -2.42
CA SER A 71 12.36 2.32 -3.85
C SER A 71 12.68 0.84 -4.12
N ALA A 72 12.48 -0.05 -3.15
CA ALA A 72 12.72 -1.48 -3.32
C ALA A 72 11.81 -2.04 -4.42
N THR A 73 12.39 -2.80 -5.34
CA THR A 73 11.60 -3.56 -6.33
C THR A 73 11.28 -4.94 -5.77
N GLU A 74 10.20 -5.55 -6.26
CA GLU A 74 9.83 -6.94 -5.91
C GLU A 74 11.01 -7.91 -6.07
N GLU A 75 11.83 -7.75 -7.12
CA GLU A 75 13.01 -8.60 -7.36
C GLU A 75 14.06 -8.48 -6.25
N MET A 76 14.24 -7.28 -5.70
CA MET A 76 15.17 -7.06 -4.58
C MET A 76 14.65 -7.66 -3.28
N ILE A 77 13.33 -7.68 -3.07
CA ILE A 77 12.72 -8.16 -1.83
C ILE A 77 12.69 -9.69 -1.83
N VAL A 78 12.01 -10.27 -2.83
CA VAL A 78 11.77 -11.71 -2.95
C VAL A 78 13.00 -12.44 -3.49
N GLY A 79 13.73 -11.81 -4.41
CA GLY A 79 14.75 -12.46 -5.21
C GLY A 79 14.29 -12.73 -6.63
N THR A 80 15.25 -13.08 -7.49
CA THR A 80 15.00 -13.38 -8.91
C THR A 80 15.83 -14.59 -9.34
N ILE A 81 15.54 -15.11 -10.52
CA ILE A 81 16.29 -16.23 -11.09
C ILE A 81 17.33 -15.65 -12.05
N ASN A 82 18.60 -15.97 -11.85
CA ASN A 82 19.67 -15.57 -12.75
C ASN A 82 19.63 -16.46 -14.00
N ILE A 83 18.80 -16.03 -14.97
CA ILE A 83 18.64 -16.69 -16.26
C ILE A 83 19.99 -16.84 -16.99
N PRO A 84 20.87 -15.82 -17.10
CA PRO A 84 22.14 -15.95 -17.80
C PRO A 84 23.02 -17.10 -17.29
N ASN A 85 23.16 -17.23 -15.97
CA ASN A 85 23.96 -18.29 -15.39
C ASN A 85 23.24 -19.63 -15.44
N THR A 86 21.91 -19.63 -15.31
CA THR A 86 21.10 -20.84 -15.46
C THR A 86 21.23 -21.44 -16.86
N LEU A 87 21.28 -20.59 -17.89
CA LEU A 87 21.55 -20.99 -19.28
C LEU A 87 22.95 -21.58 -19.47
N LYS A 88 23.97 -20.98 -18.83
CA LYS A 88 25.37 -21.40 -18.96
C LYS A 88 25.72 -22.68 -18.19
N THR A 89 25.17 -22.83 -16.99
CA THR A 89 25.52 -23.91 -16.06
C THR A 89 24.52 -25.07 -16.09
N GLU A 90 23.40 -24.91 -16.79
CA GLU A 90 22.26 -25.85 -16.81
C GLU A 90 21.67 -26.11 -15.40
N GLN A 91 22.06 -25.32 -14.39
CA GLN A 91 21.57 -25.38 -13.02
C GLN A 91 20.81 -24.10 -12.68
N ILE A 92 19.67 -24.24 -12.00
CA ILE A 92 18.88 -23.08 -11.56
C ILE A 92 19.71 -22.28 -10.56
N GLN A 93 20.12 -21.07 -10.95
CA GLN A 93 20.81 -20.14 -10.07
C GLN A 93 19.87 -19.04 -9.62
N ILE A 94 19.75 -18.87 -8.30
CA ILE A 94 18.82 -17.94 -7.68
C ILE A 94 19.61 -16.79 -7.08
N GLU A 95 19.19 -15.58 -7.41
CA GLU A 95 19.63 -14.36 -6.75
C GLU A 95 18.68 -14.08 -5.60
N TYR A 96 19.14 -14.41 -4.40
CA TYR A 96 18.37 -14.22 -3.18
C TYR A 96 18.18 -12.72 -2.85
N GLY A 97 16.95 -12.38 -2.51
CA GLY A 97 16.56 -11.02 -2.13
C GLY A 97 16.83 -10.68 -0.66
N LEU A 98 16.25 -9.56 -0.23
CA LEU A 98 16.29 -9.05 1.14
C LEU A 98 15.62 -9.98 2.14
N LEU A 99 14.54 -10.68 1.75
CA LEU A 99 13.85 -11.64 2.62
C LEU A 99 14.75 -12.82 3.02
N HIS A 100 15.62 -13.27 2.12
CA HIS A 100 16.60 -14.32 2.42
C HIS A 100 17.66 -13.83 3.40
N LYS A 101 18.18 -12.61 3.17
CA LYS A 101 19.19 -12.00 4.05
C LYS A 101 18.65 -11.75 5.46
N ALA A 102 17.35 -11.52 5.59
CA ALA A 102 16.68 -11.30 6.87
C ALA A 102 16.29 -12.59 7.61
N ASN A 103 16.57 -13.78 7.07
CA ASN A 103 16.19 -15.02 7.71
C ASN A 103 16.81 -15.16 9.12
N ASN A 104 15.99 -15.52 10.09
CA ASN A 104 16.25 -15.49 11.54
C ASN A 104 16.64 -14.10 12.10
N GLY A 105 16.24 -13.04 11.41
CA GLY A 105 16.58 -11.66 11.73
C GLY A 105 15.37 -10.76 11.88
N ILE A 106 15.58 -9.47 11.57
CA ILE A 106 14.58 -8.42 11.65
C ILE A 106 14.48 -7.72 10.30
N ILE A 107 13.25 -7.53 9.82
CA ILE A 107 12.95 -6.66 8.69
C ILE A 107 12.33 -5.38 9.23
N TYR A 108 12.99 -4.25 8.95
CA TYR A 108 12.49 -2.93 9.28
C TYR A 108 12.02 -2.23 8.01
N ILE A 109 10.76 -1.80 8.00
CA ILE A 109 10.18 -0.97 6.96
C ILE A 109 9.91 0.40 7.56
N ASP A 110 10.59 1.42 7.05
CA ASP A 110 10.27 2.79 7.38
C ASP A 110 9.12 3.27 6.50
N GLU A 111 8.10 3.89 7.10
CA GLU A 111 6.96 4.48 6.39
C GLU A 111 6.31 3.49 5.41
N VAL A 112 5.75 2.39 5.94
CA VAL A 112 5.10 1.31 5.17
C VAL A 112 4.02 1.85 4.22
N ASN A 113 3.37 2.96 4.57
CA ASN A 113 2.38 3.66 3.74
C ASN A 113 2.93 4.19 2.41
N LEU A 114 4.25 4.31 2.25
CA LEU A 114 4.90 4.78 1.02
C LEU A 114 5.30 3.64 0.06
N LEU A 115 5.27 2.38 0.53
CA LEU A 115 5.55 1.22 -0.32
C LEU A 115 4.34 0.87 -1.19
N GLU A 116 4.61 0.21 -2.32
CA GLU A 116 3.55 -0.30 -3.18
C GLU A 116 2.80 -1.46 -2.49
N ASP A 117 1.46 -1.43 -2.51
CA ASP A 117 0.58 -2.37 -1.77
C ASP A 117 0.99 -3.84 -1.95
N HIS A 118 1.30 -4.24 -3.18
CA HIS A 118 1.65 -5.63 -3.48
C HIS A 118 3.00 -6.06 -2.86
N LEU A 119 3.93 -5.13 -2.63
CA LEU A 119 5.20 -5.43 -1.96
C LEU A 119 4.95 -5.68 -0.47
N VAL A 120 4.07 -4.87 0.14
CA VAL A 120 3.66 -5.02 1.53
C VAL A 120 2.96 -6.37 1.73
N ASP A 121 2.06 -6.74 0.82
CA ASP A 121 1.39 -8.05 0.83
C ASP A 121 2.40 -9.21 0.81
N VAL A 122 3.36 -9.19 -0.11
CA VAL A 122 4.37 -10.25 -0.23
C VAL A 122 5.22 -10.38 1.03
N ILE A 123 5.59 -9.26 1.67
CA ILE A 123 6.35 -9.29 2.92
C ILE A 123 5.51 -9.85 4.07
N LEU A 124 4.23 -9.46 4.16
CA LEU A 124 3.31 -9.95 5.18
C LEU A 124 2.99 -11.45 4.99
N ASP A 125 2.87 -11.91 3.74
CA ASP A 125 2.74 -13.33 3.41
C ASP A 125 3.98 -14.12 3.86
N ALA A 126 5.18 -13.63 3.51
CA ALA A 126 6.43 -14.26 3.93
C ALA A 126 6.58 -14.29 5.47
N ALA A 127 6.19 -13.21 6.16
CA ALA A 127 6.22 -13.15 7.61
C ALA A 127 5.23 -14.12 8.29
N ALA A 128 4.04 -14.30 7.71
CA ALA A 128 3.03 -15.20 8.24
C ALA A 128 3.34 -16.68 7.96
N MET A 129 3.88 -16.98 6.77
CA MET A 129 4.20 -18.35 6.33
C MET A 129 5.58 -18.81 6.80
N GLY A 130 6.51 -17.89 7.09
CA GLY A 130 7.91 -18.20 7.44
C GLY A 130 8.75 -18.70 6.27
N VAL A 131 8.19 -18.68 5.06
CA VAL A 131 8.84 -19.11 3.81
C VAL A 131 8.62 -18.04 2.75
N ASN A 132 9.66 -17.79 1.96
CA ASN A 132 9.56 -16.93 0.80
C ASN A 132 9.56 -17.81 -0.47
N ARG A 133 8.57 -17.59 -1.32
CA ARG A 133 8.35 -18.35 -2.56
C ARG A 133 8.65 -17.45 -3.76
N ILE A 134 9.65 -17.84 -4.53
CA ILE A 134 10.08 -17.17 -5.76
C ILE A 134 9.43 -17.89 -6.94
N GLU A 135 8.40 -17.30 -7.54
CA GLU A 135 7.72 -17.86 -8.71
C GLU A 135 7.97 -17.02 -9.95
N ARG A 136 8.94 -17.42 -10.78
CA ARG A 136 9.28 -16.69 -12.00
C ARG A 136 9.65 -17.61 -13.14
N GLU A 137 9.24 -17.21 -14.34
CA GLU A 137 9.54 -17.95 -15.57
C GLU A 137 9.19 -19.46 -15.43
N GLY A 138 8.03 -19.76 -14.82
CA GLY A 138 7.49 -21.13 -14.64
C GLY A 138 8.28 -22.02 -13.68
N ILE A 139 9.22 -21.45 -12.94
CA ILE A 139 9.99 -22.13 -11.88
C ILE A 139 9.49 -21.57 -10.54
N SER A 140 9.16 -22.47 -9.60
CA SER A 140 8.83 -22.15 -8.22
C SER A 140 9.97 -22.65 -7.34
N HIS A 141 10.55 -21.75 -6.54
CA HIS A 141 11.57 -22.08 -5.55
C HIS A 141 11.21 -21.47 -4.21
N GLU A 142 11.37 -22.23 -3.14
CA GLU A 142 11.05 -21.80 -1.79
C GLU A 142 12.31 -21.80 -0.94
N HIS A 143 12.47 -20.78 -0.09
CA HIS A 143 13.51 -20.75 0.92
C HIS A 143 12.95 -20.27 2.27
N PRO A 144 13.57 -20.65 3.39
CA PRO A 144 13.15 -20.17 4.70
C PRO A 144 13.33 -18.65 4.79
N ALA A 145 12.35 -18.00 5.43
CA ALA A 145 12.31 -16.57 5.67
C ALA A 145 11.59 -16.30 7.00
N ASN A 146 12.11 -16.86 8.08
CA ASN A 146 11.58 -16.60 9.43
C ASN A 146 12.18 -15.30 9.96
N PHE A 147 11.43 -14.20 9.93
CA PHE A 147 11.94 -12.91 10.39
C PHE A 147 10.90 -12.17 11.24
N ILE A 148 11.40 -11.26 12.08
CA ILE A 148 10.57 -10.35 12.86
C ILE A 148 10.26 -9.14 11.97
N LEU A 149 8.98 -8.98 11.60
CA LEU A 149 8.55 -7.83 10.81
C LEU A 149 8.24 -6.63 11.71
N VAL A 150 8.87 -5.49 11.43
CA VAL A 150 8.57 -4.21 12.07
C VAL A 150 8.32 -3.15 11.00
N GLY A 151 7.11 -2.62 10.97
CA GLY A 151 6.72 -1.53 10.09
C GLY A 151 6.47 -0.26 10.88
N THR A 152 6.92 0.88 10.40
CA THR A 152 6.52 2.19 10.93
C THR A 152 5.54 2.86 9.98
N MET A 153 4.64 3.66 10.53
CA MET A 153 3.74 4.50 9.75
C MET A 153 3.66 5.89 10.37
N ASN A 154 3.52 6.90 9.52
CA ASN A 154 3.17 8.25 9.90
C ASN A 154 1.77 8.57 9.34
N PRO A 155 0.74 8.74 10.20
CA PRO A 155 -0.63 9.04 9.74
C PRO A 155 -0.73 10.27 8.84
N GLU A 156 0.16 11.26 9.04
CA GLU A 156 0.18 12.52 8.27
C GLU A 156 0.58 12.32 6.79
N GLU A 157 1.28 11.23 6.46
CA GLU A 157 1.78 10.96 5.10
C GLU A 157 0.87 10.04 4.28
N GLY A 158 -0.25 9.63 4.87
CA GLY A 158 -1.26 8.77 4.25
C GLY A 158 -1.55 7.52 5.08
N GLU A 159 -2.74 6.96 4.85
CA GLU A 159 -3.19 5.75 5.52
C GLU A 159 -2.90 4.49 4.69
N LEU A 160 -2.52 3.42 5.37
CA LEU A 160 -2.49 2.08 4.76
C LEU A 160 -3.91 1.58 4.51
N ARG A 161 -4.05 0.74 3.48
CA ARG A 161 -5.33 0.07 3.20
C ARG A 161 -5.79 -0.74 4.42
N PRO A 162 -7.09 -0.71 4.78
CA PRO A 162 -7.61 -1.50 5.89
C PRO A 162 -7.30 -3.00 5.78
N GLN A 163 -7.28 -3.54 4.57
CA GLN A 163 -6.94 -4.95 4.34
C GLN A 163 -5.50 -5.28 4.76
N LEU A 164 -4.55 -4.37 4.53
CA LEU A 164 -3.14 -4.54 4.90
C LEU A 164 -2.94 -4.33 6.40
N LEU A 165 -3.64 -3.33 6.98
CA LEU A 165 -3.64 -3.08 8.41
C LEU A 165 -4.07 -4.33 9.19
N ASP A 166 -5.13 -5.01 8.75
CA ASP A 166 -5.61 -6.24 9.40
C ASP A 166 -4.58 -7.39 9.36
N ARG A 167 -3.65 -7.40 8.40
CA ARG A 167 -2.61 -8.44 8.31
C ARG A 167 -1.49 -8.24 9.32
N PHE A 168 -1.28 -7.03 9.81
CA PHE A 168 -0.34 -6.80 10.90
C PHE A 168 -0.88 -7.41 12.19
N GLY A 169 0.01 -8.08 12.92
CA GLY A 169 -0.32 -8.72 14.18
C GLY A 169 -0.76 -7.71 15.22
N ILE A 170 0.21 -6.94 15.69
CA ILE A 170 0.01 -5.98 16.79
C ILE A 170 0.42 -4.58 16.37
N SER A 171 -0.18 -3.59 17.03
CA SER A 171 0.12 -2.18 16.83
C SER A 171 0.52 -1.48 18.10
N ALA A 172 1.50 -0.59 18.00
CA ALA A 172 1.89 0.31 19.08
C ALA A 172 1.77 1.76 18.61
N LYS A 173 0.96 2.55 19.30
CA LYS A 173 0.87 4.00 19.09
C LYS A 173 1.89 4.70 19.98
N ILE A 174 2.80 5.46 19.38
CA ILE A 174 3.80 6.27 20.07
C ILE A 174 3.34 7.72 20.01
N THR A 175 3.12 8.29 21.19
CA THR A 175 2.96 9.72 21.37
C THR A 175 4.31 10.33 21.75
N THR A 176 4.59 11.53 21.26
CA THR A 176 5.72 12.30 21.78
C THR A 176 5.44 12.62 23.25
N GLU A 177 6.37 12.23 24.12
CA GLU A 177 6.26 12.53 25.54
C GLU A 177 6.14 14.05 25.74
N THR A 178 5.23 14.51 26.59
CA THR A 178 5.02 15.96 26.84
C THR A 178 5.63 16.41 28.16
N ASP A 179 5.97 15.47 29.05
CA ASP A 179 6.62 15.78 30.31
C ASP A 179 8.05 16.32 30.10
N VAL A 180 8.34 17.46 30.72
CA VAL A 180 9.63 18.13 30.69
C VAL A 180 10.72 17.28 31.33
N TYR A 181 10.41 16.55 32.42
CA TYR A 181 11.39 15.70 33.10
C TYR A 181 11.83 14.53 32.23
N LEU A 182 10.88 13.79 31.65
CA LEU A 182 11.17 12.67 30.74
C LEU A 182 11.88 13.16 29.46
N ARG A 183 11.48 14.31 28.90
CA ARG A 183 12.20 14.90 27.75
C ARG A 183 13.63 15.28 28.08
N LYS A 184 13.88 15.86 29.26
CA LYS A 184 15.24 16.18 29.71
C LYS A 184 16.09 14.92 29.80
N ASP A 185 15.54 13.83 30.34
CA ASP A 185 16.24 12.55 30.43
C ASP A 185 16.55 11.96 29.05
N ILE A 186 15.63 12.07 28.08
CA ILE A 186 15.88 11.64 26.69
C ILE A 186 17.06 12.40 26.10
N VAL A 187 17.08 13.73 26.23
CA VAL A 187 18.15 14.56 25.69
C VAL A 187 19.48 14.27 26.40
N TYR A 188 19.47 14.15 27.73
CA TYR A 188 20.67 13.87 28.50
C TYR A 188 21.30 12.52 28.13
N ARG A 189 20.49 11.44 28.09
CA ARG A 189 20.97 10.11 27.67
C ARG A 189 21.47 10.10 26.22
N ARG A 190 20.89 10.93 25.35
CA ARG A 190 21.35 11.06 23.96
C ARG A 190 22.69 11.77 23.86
N LEU A 191 22.91 12.82 24.64
CA LEU A 191 24.20 13.53 24.70
C LEU A 191 25.30 12.64 25.31
N GLU A 192 25.02 11.96 26.43
CA GLU A 192 25.95 11.00 27.07
C GLU A 192 26.38 9.90 26.07
N TRP A 193 25.45 9.43 25.24
CA TRP A 193 25.73 8.49 24.16
C TRP A 193 26.61 9.05 23.04
N GLU A 194 26.44 10.31 22.67
CA GLU A 194 27.23 10.95 21.61
C GLU A 194 28.66 11.25 22.04
N GLU A 195 28.87 11.55 23.33
CA GLU A 195 30.19 11.74 23.94
C GLU A 195 30.96 10.41 24.10
N GLU A 196 30.38 9.42 24.78
CA GLU A 196 31.06 8.15 25.12
C GLU A 196 30.20 6.89 24.85
N LYS A 197 30.12 6.48 23.58
CA LYS A 197 29.33 5.32 23.13
C LYS A 197 29.62 4.01 23.88
N HIS A 198 30.90 3.71 24.13
CA HIS A 198 31.31 2.43 24.73
C HIS A 198 30.97 2.35 26.21
N ASN A 199 31.31 3.39 26.98
CA ASN A 199 31.03 3.43 28.43
C ASN A 199 29.53 3.42 28.69
N PHE A 200 28.74 4.13 27.89
CA PHE A 200 27.29 4.11 27.99
C PHE A 200 26.73 2.71 27.71
N ALA A 201 27.19 2.04 26.65
CA ALA A 201 26.75 0.68 26.34
C ALA A 201 27.08 -0.30 27.48
N GLU A 202 28.26 -0.21 28.10
CA GLU A 202 28.64 -1.06 29.22
C GLU A 202 27.78 -0.83 30.47
N LYS A 203 27.46 0.43 30.79
CA LYS A 203 26.59 0.80 31.92
C LYS A 203 25.20 0.17 31.82
N TRP A 204 24.65 0.08 30.62
CA TRP A 204 23.31 -0.47 30.37
C TRP A 204 23.29 -1.95 30.02
N ARG A 205 24.46 -2.57 29.85
CA ARG A 205 24.60 -3.97 29.42
C ARG A 205 23.91 -4.96 30.36
N GLN A 206 23.95 -4.71 31.66
CA GLN A 206 23.28 -5.57 32.65
C GLN A 206 21.76 -5.60 32.45
N ASN A 207 21.16 -4.46 32.09
CA ASN A 207 19.72 -4.36 31.83
C ASN A 207 19.35 -4.95 30.46
N GLU A 208 20.21 -4.84 29.45
CA GLU A 208 19.98 -5.50 28.16
C GLU A 208 20.04 -7.03 28.28
N ASN A 209 20.99 -7.55 29.07
CA ASN A 209 21.10 -8.98 29.35
C ASN A 209 19.87 -9.51 30.09
N SER A 210 19.33 -8.77 31.07
CA SER A 210 18.13 -9.22 31.79
C SER A 210 16.90 -9.31 30.89
N ILE A 211 16.73 -8.34 29.97
CA ILE A 211 15.66 -8.39 28.96
C ILE A 211 15.86 -9.57 28.01
N GLY A 212 17.09 -9.77 27.55
CA GLY A 212 17.44 -10.88 26.67
C GLY A 212 17.20 -12.25 27.29
N GLU A 213 17.66 -12.48 28.53
CA GLU A 213 17.37 -13.70 29.28
C GLU A 213 15.86 -13.92 29.45
N SER A 214 15.09 -12.85 29.66
CA SER A 214 13.64 -12.93 29.78
C SER A 214 12.98 -13.35 28.47
N ILE A 215 13.46 -12.85 27.33
CA ILE A 215 13.01 -13.25 25.99
C ILE A 215 13.30 -14.74 25.75
N GLU A 216 14.49 -15.22 26.10
CA GLU A 216 14.83 -16.64 25.91
C GLU A 216 14.02 -17.58 26.81
N LYS A 217 13.87 -17.23 28.09
CA LYS A 217 13.01 -17.97 29.03
C LYS A 217 11.57 -18.02 28.51
N ALA A 218 11.05 -16.88 28.03
CA ALA A 218 9.70 -16.81 27.47
C ALA A 218 9.55 -17.66 26.19
N ARG A 219 10.53 -17.65 25.27
CA ARG A 219 10.52 -18.49 24.06
C ARG A 219 10.47 -19.98 24.41
N GLN A 220 11.17 -20.42 25.45
CA GLN A 220 11.15 -21.82 25.92
C GLN A 220 9.84 -22.21 26.60
N LEU A 221 9.18 -21.26 27.28
CA LEU A 221 7.91 -21.47 27.98
C LEU A 221 6.69 -21.40 27.05
N LEU A 222 6.75 -20.62 25.97
CA LEU A 222 5.63 -20.39 25.05
C LEU A 222 4.88 -21.67 24.60
N PRO A 223 5.53 -22.79 24.25
CA PRO A 223 4.83 -24.02 23.85
C PRO A 223 4.06 -24.70 24.99
N LYS A 224 4.39 -24.39 26.25
CA LYS A 224 3.80 -24.98 27.45
C LYS A 224 2.67 -24.12 28.04
N VAL A 225 2.45 -22.92 27.52
CA VAL A 225 1.41 -22.02 28.04
C VAL A 225 0.03 -22.48 27.56
N ASP A 226 -0.83 -22.80 28.52
CA ASP A 226 -2.20 -23.20 28.26
C ASP A 226 -3.14 -21.99 28.25
N LEU A 227 -4.21 -22.10 27.45
CA LEU A 227 -5.25 -21.09 27.34
C LEU A 227 -6.60 -21.76 27.57
N SER A 228 -7.18 -21.50 28.74
CA SER A 228 -8.48 -22.05 29.13
C SER A 228 -9.60 -21.56 28.21
N GLU A 229 -10.64 -22.39 28.06
CA GLU A 229 -11.81 -22.08 27.22
C GLU A 229 -12.50 -20.76 27.60
N LYS A 230 -12.62 -20.47 28.90
CA LYS A 230 -13.14 -19.19 29.42
C LYS A 230 -12.41 -17.96 28.84
N TYR A 231 -11.10 -18.06 28.66
CA TYR A 231 -10.26 -16.98 28.17
C TYR A 231 -10.32 -16.85 26.65
N LEU A 232 -10.53 -17.96 25.94
CA LEU A 232 -10.85 -17.95 24.51
C LEU A 232 -12.17 -17.22 24.26
N GLU A 233 -13.22 -17.54 25.02
CA GLU A 233 -14.52 -16.86 24.93
C GLU A 233 -14.39 -15.36 25.21
N LEU A 234 -13.58 -14.97 26.21
CA LEU A 234 -13.33 -13.56 26.52
C LEU A 234 -12.62 -12.84 25.36
N ALA A 235 -11.61 -13.47 24.74
CA ALA A 235 -10.93 -12.90 23.57
C ALA A 235 -11.89 -12.69 22.38
N ILE A 236 -12.75 -13.67 22.10
CA ILE A 236 -13.76 -13.59 21.03
C ILE A 236 -14.78 -12.48 21.34
N ASN A 237 -15.26 -12.40 22.58
CA ASN A 237 -16.21 -11.34 22.98
C ASN A 237 -15.61 -9.94 22.81
N LEU A 238 -14.32 -9.75 23.14
CA LEU A 238 -13.64 -8.48 22.92
C LEU A 238 -13.51 -8.14 21.43
N ALA A 239 -13.18 -9.12 20.58
CA ALA A 239 -13.10 -8.91 19.13
C ALA A 239 -14.47 -8.56 18.53
N LEU A 240 -15.54 -9.23 18.97
CA LEU A 240 -16.92 -8.93 18.58
C LEU A 240 -17.36 -7.53 19.01
N GLN A 241 -17.06 -7.13 20.24
CA GLN A 241 -17.36 -5.79 20.74
C GLN A 241 -16.64 -4.68 19.95
N ALA A 242 -15.43 -4.98 19.45
CA ALA A 242 -14.65 -4.07 18.62
C ALA A 242 -15.10 -4.03 17.15
N ASN A 243 -16.16 -4.76 16.76
CA ASN A 243 -16.70 -4.84 15.39
C ASN A 243 -15.65 -5.23 14.33
N VAL A 244 -14.63 -6.00 14.70
CA VAL A 244 -13.60 -6.43 13.75
C VAL A 244 -14.10 -7.61 12.92
N GLN A 245 -13.87 -7.55 11.61
CA GLN A 245 -14.25 -8.64 10.72
C GLN A 245 -13.20 -9.76 10.71
N GLY A 246 -13.67 -11.01 10.77
CA GLY A 246 -12.85 -12.21 10.63
C GLY A 246 -12.14 -12.66 11.91
N HIS A 247 -11.57 -13.87 11.85
CA HIS A 247 -11.00 -14.56 13.02
C HIS A 247 -9.54 -14.19 13.32
N ARG A 248 -8.94 -13.30 12.53
CA ARG A 248 -7.52 -12.97 12.67
C ARG A 248 -7.26 -12.24 13.99
N ALA A 249 -8.17 -11.36 14.40
CA ALA A 249 -8.09 -10.67 15.68
C ALA A 249 -8.14 -11.68 16.85
N ASP A 250 -9.06 -12.64 16.81
CA ASP A 250 -9.19 -13.70 17.82
C ASP A 250 -7.87 -14.46 18.01
N ILE A 251 -7.27 -14.90 16.88
CA ILE A 251 -6.02 -15.66 16.87
C ILE A 251 -4.86 -14.82 17.43
N ILE A 252 -4.75 -13.55 17.02
CA ILE A 252 -3.67 -12.67 17.47
C ILE A 252 -3.80 -12.35 18.94
N ILE A 253 -5.01 -12.06 19.44
CA ILE A 253 -5.25 -11.81 20.87
C ILE A 253 -4.80 -13.03 21.68
N CYS A 254 -5.21 -14.23 21.27
CA CYS A 254 -4.81 -15.47 21.94
C CYS A 254 -3.28 -15.68 21.91
N LYS A 255 -2.63 -15.52 20.75
CA LYS A 255 -1.18 -15.64 20.62
C LYS A 255 -0.44 -14.62 21.48
N THR A 256 -0.90 -13.38 21.49
CA THR A 256 -0.29 -12.28 22.24
C THR A 256 -0.47 -12.48 23.74
N ALA A 257 -1.66 -12.91 24.19
CA ALA A 257 -1.92 -13.22 25.60
C ALA A 257 -1.06 -14.39 26.11
N LYS A 258 -0.90 -15.46 25.31
CA LYS A 258 0.04 -16.55 25.62
C LYS A 258 1.48 -16.05 25.74
N THR A 259 1.86 -15.13 24.86
CA THR A 259 3.21 -14.55 24.86
C THR A 259 3.44 -13.64 26.08
N LEU A 260 2.44 -12.87 26.50
CA LEU A 260 2.46 -12.05 27.73
C LEU A 260 2.58 -12.91 29.00
N ALA A 261 1.83 -14.02 29.05
CA ALA A 261 1.94 -14.98 30.14
C ALA A 261 3.34 -15.63 30.20
N ALA A 262 3.88 -16.03 29.05
CA ALA A 262 5.24 -16.57 28.95
C ALA A 262 6.31 -15.54 29.36
N LEU A 263 6.16 -14.28 28.96
CA LEU A 263 7.05 -13.18 29.37
C LEU A 263 7.02 -12.95 30.89
N SER A 264 5.86 -13.15 31.51
CA SER A 264 5.71 -13.10 32.97
C SER A 264 6.21 -14.35 33.70
N GLY A 265 6.70 -15.37 32.97
CA GLY A 265 7.12 -16.65 33.52
C GLY A 265 5.98 -17.56 33.99
N ARG A 266 4.73 -17.29 33.56
CA ARG A 266 3.54 -18.08 33.91
C ARG A 266 3.22 -19.12 32.83
N LEU A 267 2.60 -20.23 33.26
CA LEU A 267 2.11 -21.30 32.38
C LEU A 267 0.62 -21.17 32.05
N GLU A 268 -0.09 -20.26 32.71
CA GLU A 268 -1.51 -20.00 32.50
C GLU A 268 -1.74 -18.52 32.19
N VAL A 269 -2.63 -18.26 31.22
CA VAL A 269 -3.05 -16.91 30.80
C VAL A 269 -4.05 -16.35 31.80
N ASN A 270 -3.89 -15.07 32.16
CA ASN A 270 -4.83 -14.35 33.03
C ASN A 270 -5.73 -13.42 32.22
N GLU A 271 -6.82 -12.96 32.86
CA GLU A 271 -7.75 -12.00 32.28
C GLU A 271 -7.05 -10.68 31.87
N GLY A 272 -6.14 -10.19 32.72
CA GLY A 272 -5.35 -8.98 32.43
C GLY A 272 -4.45 -9.10 31.20
N ASP A 273 -3.95 -10.30 30.88
CA ASP A 273 -3.13 -10.52 29.68
C ASP A 273 -3.97 -10.39 28.41
N ILE A 274 -5.23 -10.80 28.46
CA ILE A 274 -6.14 -10.75 27.32
C ILE A 274 -6.57 -9.31 27.04
N PHE A 275 -6.89 -8.53 28.08
CA PHE A 275 -7.19 -7.11 27.91
C PHE A 275 -5.99 -6.34 27.31
N ARG A 276 -4.77 -6.61 27.80
CA ARG A 276 -3.56 -6.01 27.23
C ARG A 276 -3.31 -6.47 25.79
N ALA A 277 -3.46 -7.77 25.51
CA ALA A 277 -3.34 -8.31 24.17
C ALA A 277 -4.36 -7.70 23.20
N ALA A 278 -5.60 -7.51 23.65
CA ALA A 278 -6.66 -6.86 22.89
C ALA A 278 -6.32 -5.41 22.56
N GLU A 279 -5.73 -4.66 23.50
CA GLU A 279 -5.26 -3.30 23.24
C GLU A 279 -4.24 -3.26 22.09
N TYR A 280 -3.25 -4.15 22.08
CA TYR A 280 -2.26 -4.21 21.00
C TYR A 280 -2.85 -4.67 19.66
N ALA A 281 -3.75 -5.66 19.68
CA ALA A 281 -4.29 -6.29 18.49
C ALA A 281 -5.41 -5.49 17.81
N LEU A 282 -6.26 -4.79 18.58
CA LEU A 282 -7.47 -4.16 18.05
C LEU A 282 -7.28 -2.69 17.64
N ASN A 283 -6.24 -2.01 18.15
CA ASN A 283 -5.99 -0.57 17.97
C ASN A 283 -5.92 -0.07 16.52
N HIS A 284 -5.58 -0.95 15.56
CA HIS A 284 -5.49 -0.65 14.13
C HIS A 284 -6.63 -1.27 13.31
N ARG A 285 -7.61 -1.90 13.97
CA ARG A 285 -8.72 -2.65 13.35
C ARG A 285 -10.09 -2.00 13.58
N THR A 286 -10.24 -1.22 14.65
CA THR A 286 -11.52 -0.59 15.06
C THR A 286 -12.01 0.53 14.13
N ASP A 287 -11.13 1.21 13.38
CA ASP A 287 -11.52 2.29 12.47
C ASP A 287 -12.01 1.78 11.10
N SER A 288 -12.10 0.46 10.92
CA SER A 288 -12.51 -0.17 9.66
C SER A 288 -14.04 -0.25 9.49
N LEU A 289 -14.70 0.90 9.37
CA LEU A 289 -16.05 0.95 8.80
C LEU A 289 -15.98 0.60 7.30
N PRO A 290 -16.73 -0.41 6.81
CA PRO A 290 -16.85 -0.63 5.38
C PRO A 290 -17.72 0.48 4.78
N THR A 291 -17.20 1.15 3.76
CA THR A 291 -18.10 1.70 2.73
C THR A 291 -18.83 0.49 2.13
N PRO A 292 -20.17 0.54 1.99
CA PRO A 292 -20.91 -0.59 1.44
C PRO A 292 -20.32 -0.94 0.07
N PRO A 293 -20.14 -2.23 -0.26
CA PRO A 293 -19.86 -2.61 -1.64
C PRO A 293 -20.97 -2.06 -2.54
N PRO A 294 -20.69 -1.68 -3.80
CA PRO A 294 -21.74 -1.38 -4.75
C PRO A 294 -22.66 -2.61 -4.81
N ASN A 295 -23.95 -2.43 -4.53
CA ASN A 295 -24.95 -3.46 -4.71
C ASN A 295 -24.99 -3.87 -6.20
N ASP A 296 -24.17 -4.85 -6.57
CA ASP A 296 -24.47 -5.74 -7.68
C ASP A 296 -25.34 -6.85 -7.12
N SER A 297 -26.66 -6.65 -7.15
CA SER A 297 -27.61 -7.74 -6.97
C SER A 297 -28.12 -8.18 -8.35
N PRO A 298 -27.84 -9.42 -8.77
CA PRO A 298 -28.66 -10.10 -9.76
C PRO A 298 -29.86 -10.73 -9.04
N ASP A 299 -31.09 -10.38 -9.45
CA ASP A 299 -32.10 -11.37 -9.84
C ASP A 299 -33.48 -10.73 -9.99
N ASP A 300 -33.97 -10.80 -11.23
CA ASP A 300 -35.37 -11.03 -11.53
C ASP A 300 -35.84 -12.30 -10.79
N GLN A 301 -36.88 -12.20 -9.94
CA GLN A 301 -37.92 -13.23 -9.89
C GLN A 301 -39.18 -12.80 -9.11
N LYS A 302 -40.27 -12.72 -9.89
CA LYS A 302 -41.65 -13.20 -9.62
C LYS A 302 -42.58 -12.44 -8.67
N LYS A 303 -43.61 -11.87 -9.33
CA LYS A 303 -45.07 -12.16 -9.21
C LYS A 303 -45.81 -11.84 -7.90
N ASN A 304 -46.86 -11.03 -8.10
CA ASN A 304 -48.25 -11.16 -7.64
C ASN A 304 -48.48 -11.31 -6.12
N SER A 305 -49.34 -10.57 -5.43
CA SER A 305 -50.72 -10.20 -5.77
C SER A 305 -51.36 -9.46 -4.60
N THR A 306 -52.49 -8.79 -4.89
CA THR A 306 -53.65 -8.47 -4.02
C THR A 306 -53.43 -7.47 -2.88
N GLN A 307 -53.94 -6.24 -3.01
CA GLN A 307 -55.34 -5.77 -2.85
C GLN A 307 -55.58 -5.12 -1.47
N ASN A 308 -56.06 -3.87 -1.56
CA ASN A 308 -57.15 -3.27 -0.79
C ASN A 308 -56.84 -2.11 0.18
N LYS A 309 -57.45 -0.97 -0.21
CA LYS A 309 -58.26 -0.01 0.57
C LYS A 309 -57.55 1.06 1.42
N THR A 310 -57.56 2.26 0.84
CA THR A 310 -57.95 3.60 1.38
C THR A 310 -58.90 3.60 2.60
N PRO A 311 -59.24 4.76 3.24
CA PRO A 311 -58.52 6.05 3.43
C PRO A 311 -58.72 6.70 4.84
N GLU A 312 -58.02 7.84 5.07
CA GLU A 312 -58.40 9.06 5.83
C GLU A 312 -58.92 9.03 7.30
N ILE A 313 -58.39 9.93 8.16
CA ILE A 313 -59.04 11.21 8.60
C ILE A 313 -58.16 11.95 9.65
N GLN A 314 -57.85 13.21 9.33
CA GLN A 314 -57.77 14.49 10.11
C GLN A 314 -57.48 14.45 11.63
N SER A 315 -56.70 15.35 12.24
CA SER A 315 -56.83 16.83 12.23
C SER A 315 -55.75 17.46 13.15
N GLY A 316 -55.40 18.74 12.93
CA GLY A 316 -54.79 19.58 13.98
C GLY A 316 -53.78 20.64 13.53
N ASN A 317 -54.25 21.84 13.18
CA ASN A 317 -53.48 23.04 12.82
C ASN A 317 -52.56 23.60 13.93
N LYS A 318 -51.39 24.16 13.54
CA LYS A 318 -50.98 25.56 13.81
C LYS A 318 -49.63 25.94 13.15
N SER A 319 -49.73 26.84 12.16
CA SER A 319 -48.90 28.05 11.94
C SER A 319 -47.39 28.03 12.24
N GLN A 320 -46.52 28.07 11.21
CA GLN A 320 -45.90 29.31 10.70
C GLN A 320 -44.89 29.02 9.59
N SER A 321 -45.00 29.83 8.56
CA SER A 321 -44.32 29.85 7.28
C SER A 321 -42.82 30.19 7.37
N PHE A 322 -41.98 29.34 6.77
CA PHE A 322 -40.76 29.78 6.09
C PHE A 322 -40.68 29.05 4.74
N GLN A 323 -40.78 29.83 3.66
CA GLN A 323 -40.64 29.39 2.28
C GLN A 323 -39.16 29.09 2.00
N ILE A 324 -38.86 27.84 1.62
CA ILE A 324 -37.72 27.52 0.77
C ILE A 324 -38.33 26.90 -0.47
N GLU A 325 -38.24 27.63 -1.58
CA GLU A 325 -38.71 27.19 -2.89
C GLU A 325 -38.05 25.86 -3.26
N GLN A 326 -38.91 24.88 -3.49
CA GLN A 326 -38.60 23.58 -4.04
C GLN A 326 -38.01 23.74 -5.44
N SER A 327 -36.87 23.11 -5.68
CA SER A 327 -36.38 22.87 -7.04
C SER A 327 -37.31 21.84 -7.71
N PRO A 328 -37.95 22.13 -8.85
CA PRO A 328 -38.73 21.12 -9.54
C PRO A 328 -37.81 20.17 -10.30
N ALA A 329 -37.66 18.96 -9.78
CA ALA A 329 -37.31 17.80 -10.58
C ALA A 329 -38.50 17.48 -11.50
N ALA A 330 -38.33 17.63 -12.82
CA ALA A 330 -38.94 16.79 -13.86
C ALA A 330 -38.89 17.51 -15.22
N GLN A 331 -37.77 17.37 -15.93
CA GLN A 331 -37.83 17.21 -17.38
C GLN A 331 -36.77 16.17 -17.75
N LYS A 332 -37.21 14.90 -17.71
CA LYS A 332 -36.62 13.81 -18.48
C LYS A 332 -36.55 14.28 -19.93
N PHE A 333 -35.40 14.74 -20.38
CA PHE A 333 -35.14 14.89 -21.81
C PHE A 333 -34.45 13.64 -22.31
N GLU A 334 -35.06 13.02 -23.32
CA GLU A 334 -34.72 11.78 -24.03
C GLU A 334 -33.38 11.81 -24.79
N THR A 335 -32.36 12.51 -24.29
CA THR A 335 -31.05 12.60 -24.94
C THR A 335 -30.00 11.65 -24.34
N LEU A 336 -30.34 10.95 -23.26
CA LEU A 336 -29.46 9.97 -22.58
C LEU A 336 -29.15 8.71 -23.41
N ASP A 337 -29.98 8.37 -24.40
CA ASP A 337 -29.78 7.19 -25.26
C ASP A 337 -29.00 7.48 -26.55
N ILE A 338 -28.87 8.75 -26.96
CA ILE A 338 -28.13 9.13 -28.17
C ILE A 338 -26.63 9.14 -27.89
N ILE A 339 -26.23 9.54 -26.68
CA ILE A 339 -24.80 9.69 -26.30
C ILE A 339 -24.17 8.34 -25.94
N THR A 340 -24.93 7.38 -25.39
CA THR A 340 -24.45 6.01 -25.16
C THR A 340 -24.18 5.26 -26.46
N LYS A 341 -24.94 5.52 -27.54
CA LYS A 341 -24.63 5.02 -28.89
C LYS A 341 -23.48 5.76 -29.58
N ALA A 342 -23.39 7.09 -29.43
CA ALA A 342 -22.33 7.88 -30.07
C ALA A 342 -20.95 7.71 -29.40
N ALA A 343 -20.89 7.46 -28.09
CA ALA A 343 -19.64 7.19 -27.37
C ALA A 343 -19.01 5.83 -27.71
N GLN A 344 -19.79 4.90 -28.30
CA GLN A 344 -19.27 3.64 -28.83
C GLN A 344 -18.66 3.79 -30.24
N THR A 345 -18.98 4.87 -30.96
CA THR A 345 -18.45 5.12 -32.31
C THR A 345 -17.24 6.06 -32.27
N ASN A 346 -16.04 5.48 -32.41
CA ASN A 346 -14.82 6.10 -32.93
C ASN A 346 -14.41 7.48 -32.37
N ILE A 347 -14.19 7.58 -31.05
CA ILE A 347 -13.45 8.71 -30.43
C ILE A 347 -11.92 8.56 -30.60
N TYR A 348 -11.43 7.36 -30.94
CA TYR A 348 -10.02 7.11 -31.18
C TYR A 348 -9.66 7.34 -32.65
N GLY A 349 -8.91 8.40 -32.93
CA GLY A 349 -8.37 8.68 -34.27
C GLY A 349 -7.50 7.52 -34.80
N LYS A 350 -7.46 7.39 -36.14
CA LYS A 350 -6.62 6.40 -36.85
C LYS A 350 -5.18 6.45 -36.35
N THR A 351 -4.72 5.33 -35.82
CA THR A 351 -3.42 5.15 -35.18
C THR A 351 -2.31 5.18 -36.22
N LEU A 352 -1.49 6.25 -36.22
CA LEU A 352 -0.23 6.30 -36.96
C LEU A 352 0.91 5.71 -36.10
N ASP A 353 1.63 4.82 -36.77
CA ASP A 353 2.96 4.25 -36.54
C ASP A 353 3.29 3.37 -35.32
N ARG A 354 3.87 2.22 -35.69
CA ARG A 354 4.06 0.97 -34.95
C ARG A 354 5.49 0.75 -34.42
N ASN A 355 6.40 1.72 -34.52
CA ASN A 355 7.83 1.47 -34.30
C ASN A 355 8.48 2.45 -33.30
N GLN A 356 8.21 2.31 -32.01
CA GLN A 356 9.09 2.89 -30.97
C GLN A 356 9.41 1.86 -29.89
N LYS A 357 10.70 1.64 -29.66
CA LYS A 357 11.25 0.79 -28.61
C LYS A 357 11.34 1.61 -27.33
N PHE A 358 10.74 1.13 -26.24
CA PHE A 358 10.78 1.78 -24.93
C PHE A 358 11.41 0.84 -23.90
N GLN A 359 12.29 1.39 -23.05
CA GLN A 359 13.01 0.65 -21.99
C GLN A 359 12.17 0.41 -20.71
N GLN A 360 11.02 1.08 -20.54
CA GLN A 360 10.15 0.94 -19.35
C GLN A 360 8.69 0.68 -19.74
N GLY A 361 8.06 -0.35 -19.15
CA GLY A 361 6.66 -0.74 -19.39
C GLY A 361 6.32 -2.19 -19.04
N LYS A 362 5.02 -2.54 -19.14
CA LYS A 362 4.50 -3.92 -18.97
C LYS A 362 5.03 -4.81 -20.08
N VAL A 363 5.48 -6.02 -19.77
CA VAL A 363 5.98 -6.98 -20.77
C VAL A 363 4.79 -7.61 -21.49
N VAL A 364 4.69 -7.41 -22.81
CA VAL A 364 3.53 -7.85 -23.64
C VAL A 364 3.97 -8.88 -24.71
N GLY A 365 5.22 -9.35 -24.65
CA GLY A 365 5.71 -10.41 -25.53
C GLY A 365 7.23 -10.40 -25.66
N SER A 366 7.72 -10.93 -26.78
CA SER A 366 9.15 -10.94 -27.09
C SER A 366 9.47 -10.36 -28.47
N MET A 367 10.70 -9.89 -28.65
CA MET A 367 11.24 -9.35 -29.91
C MET A 367 12.61 -9.97 -30.23
N ASP A 368 13.00 -9.95 -31.50
CA ASP A 368 14.33 -10.36 -31.96
C ASP A 368 15.38 -9.28 -31.69
N SER A 369 16.64 -9.68 -31.54
CA SER A 369 17.77 -8.79 -31.26
C SER A 369 18.14 -7.94 -32.48
N ASN A 370 17.73 -6.67 -32.50
CA ASN A 370 18.15 -5.73 -33.55
C ASN A 370 19.25 -4.74 -33.09
N THR A 371 19.79 -4.87 -31.87
CA THR A 371 20.74 -3.91 -31.30
C THR A 371 21.84 -4.61 -30.51
N ARG A 372 23.10 -4.26 -30.79
CA ARG A 372 24.35 -4.87 -30.27
C ARG A 372 24.64 -4.62 -28.78
N THR A 373 23.76 -3.96 -28.05
CA THR A 373 23.91 -3.66 -26.62
C THR A 373 22.55 -3.80 -25.95
N ALA A 374 22.15 -5.04 -25.66
CA ALA A 374 20.95 -5.31 -24.89
C ALA A 374 21.36 -5.79 -23.49
N ASN A 375 20.80 -5.18 -22.46
CA ASN A 375 21.04 -5.59 -21.07
C ASN A 375 20.62 -7.05 -20.88
N LEU A 376 21.46 -7.84 -20.20
CA LEU A 376 21.19 -9.27 -19.95
C LEU A 376 19.90 -9.51 -19.16
N SER A 377 19.45 -8.53 -18.36
CA SER A 377 18.19 -8.57 -17.62
C SER A 377 16.93 -8.47 -18.50
N GLU A 378 17.08 -8.10 -19.78
CA GLU A 378 15.96 -7.94 -20.71
C GLU A 378 15.66 -9.20 -21.52
N ILE A 379 16.37 -10.31 -21.31
CA ILE A 379 16.16 -11.55 -22.05
C ILE A 379 14.81 -12.18 -21.64
N ALA A 380 14.00 -12.53 -22.64
CA ALA A 380 12.78 -13.31 -22.46
C ALA A 380 13.14 -14.80 -22.56
N PHE A 381 13.20 -15.48 -21.41
CA PHE A 381 13.72 -16.85 -21.31
C PHE A 381 12.90 -17.86 -22.10
N PHE A 382 11.59 -17.97 -21.84
CA PHE A 382 10.75 -18.93 -22.55
C PHE A 382 10.71 -18.74 -24.07
N PRO A 383 10.54 -17.52 -24.61
CA PRO A 383 10.58 -17.32 -26.05
C PRO A 383 11.93 -17.64 -26.68
N THR A 384 13.03 -17.42 -25.93
CA THR A 384 14.39 -17.81 -26.35
C THR A 384 14.50 -19.33 -26.42
N LEU A 385 14.06 -20.04 -25.38
CA LEU A 385 14.07 -21.49 -25.31
C LEU A 385 13.19 -22.10 -26.41
N LEU A 386 11.98 -21.57 -26.62
CA LEU A 386 11.09 -22.00 -27.70
C LEU A 386 11.70 -21.81 -29.09
N LYS A 387 12.43 -20.70 -29.32
CA LYS A 387 13.13 -20.46 -30.58
C LYS A 387 14.28 -21.44 -30.78
N GLY A 388 15.03 -21.74 -29.72
CA GLY A 388 16.06 -22.78 -29.71
C GLY A 388 15.50 -24.17 -30.03
N ILE A 389 14.44 -24.58 -29.32
CA ILE A 389 13.77 -25.87 -29.55
C ILE A 389 13.22 -25.99 -30.97
N ARG A 390 12.60 -24.92 -31.51
CA ARG A 390 12.13 -24.90 -32.92
C ARG A 390 13.25 -25.04 -33.95
N ARG A 391 14.50 -24.74 -33.56
CA ARG A 391 15.71 -24.91 -34.38
C ARG A 391 16.42 -26.24 -34.12
N GLY A 392 15.80 -27.15 -33.36
CA GLY A 392 16.34 -28.49 -33.08
C GLY A 392 17.33 -28.55 -31.91
N LYS A 393 17.51 -27.45 -31.17
CA LYS A 393 18.42 -27.37 -30.03
C LYS A 393 17.75 -27.98 -28.81
N ARG A 394 18.43 -28.93 -28.16
CA ARG A 394 17.86 -29.72 -27.05
C ARG A 394 18.50 -29.39 -25.71
N ARG A 395 19.68 -28.76 -25.69
CA ARG A 395 20.36 -28.32 -24.47
C ARG A 395 20.39 -26.79 -24.39
N LEU A 396 20.43 -26.22 -23.18
CA LEU A 396 20.53 -24.77 -23.00
C LEU A 396 21.89 -24.25 -23.54
N SER A 397 22.93 -25.08 -23.48
CA SER A 397 24.25 -24.84 -24.06
C SER A 397 24.26 -24.70 -25.60
N ASP A 398 23.24 -25.20 -26.29
CA ASP A 398 23.14 -25.10 -27.74
C ASP A 398 22.60 -23.72 -28.18
N ILE A 399 22.01 -22.92 -27.28
CA ILE A 399 21.33 -21.66 -27.60
C ILE A 399 22.36 -20.62 -28.06
N GLU A 400 22.22 -20.15 -29.29
CA GLU A 400 23.12 -19.13 -29.85
C GLU A 400 22.62 -17.71 -29.55
N PRO A 401 23.50 -16.69 -29.64
CA PRO A 401 23.10 -15.28 -29.52
C PRO A 401 21.93 -14.89 -30.45
N ASN A 402 21.82 -15.54 -31.62
CA ASN A 402 20.74 -15.32 -32.59
C ASN A 402 19.37 -15.87 -32.13
N ASP A 403 19.37 -16.76 -31.14
CA ASP A 403 18.15 -17.36 -30.58
C ASP A 403 17.60 -16.54 -29.41
N LEU A 404 18.39 -15.59 -28.88
CA LEU A 404 17.98 -14.69 -27.81
C LEU A 404 16.79 -13.83 -28.24
N ARG A 405 15.74 -13.91 -27.44
CA ARG A 405 14.54 -13.07 -27.51
C ARG A 405 14.59 -12.09 -26.35
N PHE A 406 14.19 -10.84 -26.59
CA PHE A 406 14.15 -9.80 -25.57
C PHE A 406 12.71 -9.45 -25.20
N LYS A 407 12.48 -9.12 -23.92
CA LYS A 407 11.18 -8.72 -23.38
C LYS A 407 10.68 -7.49 -24.14
N ARG A 408 9.59 -7.66 -24.89
CA ARG A 408 8.91 -6.56 -25.58
C ARG A 408 8.01 -5.86 -24.57
N ARG A 409 8.48 -4.73 -24.05
CA ARG A 409 7.71 -3.87 -23.14
C ARG A 409 6.90 -2.87 -23.95
N ILE A 410 5.64 -2.71 -23.57
CA ILE A 410 4.82 -1.59 -24.02
C ILE A 410 4.77 -0.63 -22.84
N SER A 411 5.39 0.53 -22.99
CA SER A 411 5.10 1.67 -22.11
C SER A 411 3.65 2.07 -22.37
N GLY A 412 2.86 2.24 -21.32
CA GLY A 412 1.55 2.88 -21.47
C GLY A 412 1.80 4.24 -22.12
N ARG A 413 1.28 4.47 -23.33
CA ARG A 413 1.40 5.76 -24.00
C ARG A 413 0.88 6.81 -23.02
N LYS A 414 1.67 7.84 -22.73
CA LYS A 414 1.20 9.00 -21.98
C LYS A 414 0.22 9.75 -22.88
N GLU A 415 -1.05 9.39 -22.82
CA GLU A 415 -2.12 10.09 -23.54
C GLU A 415 -2.42 11.40 -22.81
N LEU A 416 -2.49 12.50 -23.56
CA LEU A 416 -2.94 13.80 -23.06
C LEU A 416 -4.33 14.06 -23.64
N HIS A 417 -5.33 14.16 -22.76
CA HIS A 417 -6.67 14.56 -23.14
C HIS A 417 -6.82 16.06 -22.83
N VAL A 418 -7.04 16.86 -23.87
CA VAL A 418 -7.27 18.31 -23.75
C VAL A 418 -8.77 18.57 -23.87
N LEU A 419 -9.37 19.04 -22.79
CA LEU A 419 -10.78 19.38 -22.73
C LEU A 419 -10.96 20.88 -22.96
N VAL A 420 -11.64 21.23 -24.05
CA VAL A 420 -12.01 22.62 -24.33
C VAL A 420 -13.44 22.83 -23.86
N VAL A 421 -13.62 23.68 -22.84
CA VAL A 421 -14.91 23.93 -22.20
C VAL A 421 -15.40 25.32 -22.56
N ASP A 422 -16.59 25.41 -23.16
CA ASP A 422 -17.23 26.69 -23.45
C ASP A 422 -17.90 27.26 -22.18
N THR A 423 -17.56 28.50 -21.80
CA THR A 423 -18.19 29.19 -20.65
C THR A 423 -19.04 30.41 -21.05
N SER A 424 -19.47 30.48 -22.32
CA SER A 424 -20.26 31.59 -22.84
C SER A 424 -21.57 31.86 -22.09
N ALA A 425 -22.09 33.08 -22.19
CA ALA A 425 -23.34 33.48 -21.55
C ALA A 425 -24.57 32.63 -21.96
N SER A 426 -24.52 31.97 -23.13
CA SER A 426 -25.55 31.02 -23.60
C SER A 426 -25.57 29.69 -22.81
N MET A 427 -24.51 29.40 -22.06
CA MET A 427 -24.36 28.28 -21.11
C MET A 427 -24.85 28.62 -19.70
N GLY A 428 -25.30 29.86 -19.45
CA GLY A 428 -25.74 30.36 -18.14
C GLY A 428 -27.11 29.89 -17.66
N THR A 429 -27.85 29.10 -18.45
CA THR A 429 -28.99 28.34 -17.91
C THR A 429 -28.40 27.24 -17.00
N CYS A 430 -28.62 27.37 -15.69
CA CYS A 430 -27.94 26.64 -14.61
C CYS A 430 -27.86 25.10 -14.77
N GLN A 431 -28.61 24.50 -15.69
CA GLN A 431 -28.57 23.06 -15.98
C GLN A 431 -27.53 22.63 -17.04
N ARG A 432 -27.17 23.46 -18.04
CA ARG A 432 -26.29 23.03 -19.16
C ARG A 432 -24.82 22.94 -18.76
N LEU A 433 -24.33 23.91 -17.99
CA LEU A 433 -22.95 23.86 -17.47
C LEU A 433 -22.80 22.73 -16.45
N SER A 434 -23.79 22.53 -15.57
CA SER A 434 -23.81 21.39 -14.63
C SER A 434 -23.80 20.05 -15.37
N TYR A 435 -24.56 19.92 -16.46
CA TYR A 435 -24.55 18.74 -17.33
C TYR A 435 -23.21 18.51 -18.03
N ALA A 436 -22.60 19.58 -18.58
CA ALA A 436 -21.28 19.51 -19.19
C ALA A 436 -20.19 19.11 -18.17
N LYS A 437 -20.25 19.65 -16.94
CA LYS A 437 -19.39 19.23 -15.82
C LYS A 437 -19.58 17.74 -15.50
N GLY A 438 -20.82 17.27 -15.41
CA GLY A 438 -21.13 15.86 -15.16
C GLY A 438 -20.65 14.91 -16.27
N LEU A 439 -20.75 15.32 -17.55
CA LEU A 439 -20.20 14.56 -18.68
C LEU A 439 -18.68 14.53 -18.65
N ILE A 440 -18.03 15.65 -18.39
CA ILE A 440 -16.58 15.75 -18.28
C ILE A 440 -16.09 14.87 -17.12
N GLN A 441 -16.72 14.93 -15.95
CA GLN A 441 -16.40 14.05 -14.82
C GLN A 441 -16.55 12.57 -15.19
N ARG A 442 -17.58 12.20 -15.96
CA ARG A 442 -17.76 10.81 -16.41
C ARG A 442 -16.71 10.36 -17.42
N ILE A 443 -16.31 11.22 -18.35
CA ILE A 443 -15.19 10.96 -19.28
C ILE A 443 -13.89 10.81 -18.50
N LEU A 444 -13.61 11.73 -17.57
CA LEU A 444 -12.42 11.71 -16.74
C LEU A 444 -12.36 10.52 -15.77
N LYS A 445 -13.50 10.01 -15.31
CA LYS A 445 -13.56 8.80 -14.47
C LYS A 445 -13.10 7.55 -15.22
N ASN A 446 -13.31 7.48 -16.54
CA ASN A 446 -12.76 6.41 -17.39
C ASN A 446 -11.25 6.59 -17.64
N ASP A 447 -10.78 7.83 -17.79
CA ASP A 447 -9.35 8.13 -17.96
C ASP A 447 -8.54 8.05 -16.66
N TYR A 448 -9.19 8.20 -15.50
CA TYR A 448 -8.65 7.98 -14.17
C TYR A 448 -8.10 6.56 -14.03
N GLN A 449 -8.84 5.55 -14.50
CA GLN A 449 -8.39 4.15 -14.49
C GLN A 449 -7.15 3.93 -15.37
N LYS A 450 -6.94 4.76 -16.41
CA LYS A 450 -5.84 4.63 -17.37
C LYS A 450 -4.61 5.49 -17.05
N LYS A 451 -4.66 6.35 -16.02
CA LYS A 451 -3.59 7.28 -15.60
C LYS A 451 -3.13 8.26 -16.72
N ASN A 452 -4.07 8.71 -17.55
CA ASN A 452 -3.81 9.66 -18.63
C ASN A 452 -3.61 11.09 -18.08
N TYR A 453 -2.88 11.94 -18.82
CA TYR A 453 -2.75 13.36 -18.49
C TYR A 453 -3.98 14.11 -18.98
N VAL A 454 -4.45 15.07 -18.18
CA VAL A 454 -5.61 15.89 -18.52
C VAL A 454 -5.21 17.36 -18.46
N ALA A 455 -5.63 18.13 -19.46
CA ALA A 455 -5.55 19.58 -19.47
C ALA A 455 -6.93 20.17 -19.78
N VAL A 456 -7.23 21.33 -19.21
CA VAL A 456 -8.51 22.01 -19.41
C VAL A 456 -8.25 23.42 -19.91
N VAL A 457 -8.87 23.76 -21.04
CA VAL A 457 -8.87 25.09 -21.65
C VAL A 457 -10.28 25.65 -21.55
N GLY A 458 -10.44 26.75 -20.83
CA GLY A 458 -11.71 27.45 -20.68
C GLY A 458 -11.74 28.67 -21.57
N THR A 459 -12.85 28.89 -22.28
CA THR A 459 -13.10 30.16 -22.96
C THR A 459 -13.72 31.14 -21.98
N GLN A 460 -13.18 32.36 -21.84
CA GLN A 460 -13.81 33.39 -21.00
C GLN A 460 -13.64 34.77 -21.64
N GLY A 461 -14.76 35.47 -21.89
CA GLY A 461 -14.72 36.78 -22.55
C GLY A 461 -14.23 36.70 -24.00
N ASP A 462 -13.18 37.47 -24.35
CA ASP A 462 -12.62 37.55 -25.71
C ASP A 462 -11.34 36.70 -25.91
N ARG A 463 -10.91 35.90 -24.91
CA ARG A 463 -9.74 35.00 -25.00
C ARG A 463 -10.02 33.62 -24.41
N ALA A 464 -9.22 32.63 -24.81
CA ALA A 464 -9.19 31.32 -24.17
C ALA A 464 -7.99 31.23 -23.21
N ASN A 465 -8.23 30.74 -22.00
CA ASN A 465 -7.23 30.60 -20.97
C ASN A 465 -7.06 29.13 -20.61
N VAL A 466 -5.81 28.72 -20.37
CA VAL A 466 -5.51 27.39 -19.82
C VAL A 466 -5.87 27.40 -18.34
N VAL A 467 -7.00 26.78 -18.01
CA VAL A 467 -7.51 26.72 -16.62
C VAL A 467 -6.75 25.65 -15.86
N LEU A 468 -6.40 24.54 -16.54
CA LEU A 468 -5.61 23.46 -15.95
C LEU A 468 -4.50 23.03 -16.90
N ARG A 469 -3.26 23.11 -16.43
CA ARG A 469 -2.09 22.56 -17.12
C ARG A 469 -2.11 21.02 -17.07
N PRO A 470 -1.44 20.32 -18.01
CA PRO A 470 -1.39 18.87 -18.03
C PRO A 470 -1.03 18.27 -16.66
N THR A 471 -2.00 17.60 -16.03
CA THR A 471 -1.85 17.00 -14.70
C THR A 471 -2.45 15.61 -14.65
N ARG A 472 -1.98 14.80 -13.70
CA ARG A 472 -2.55 13.50 -13.33
C ARG A 472 -3.35 13.55 -12.02
N ASN A 473 -3.25 14.66 -11.30
CA ASN A 473 -3.93 14.84 -10.03
C ASN A 473 -5.39 15.20 -10.28
N PHE A 474 -6.28 14.24 -10.01
CA PHE A 474 -7.71 14.33 -10.26
C PHE A 474 -8.44 15.27 -9.27
N MET A 475 -7.98 15.40 -8.02
CA MET A 475 -8.61 16.31 -7.05
C MET A 475 -8.51 17.77 -7.50
N LYS A 476 -7.37 18.15 -8.11
CA LYS A 476 -7.20 19.48 -8.71
C LYS A 476 -8.13 19.72 -9.90
N ILE A 477 -8.65 18.67 -10.53
CA ILE A 477 -9.58 18.81 -11.66
C ILE A 477 -10.97 19.16 -11.14
N ASP A 478 -11.46 18.47 -10.11
CA ASP A 478 -12.80 18.76 -9.54
C ASP A 478 -12.87 20.16 -8.94
N GLU A 479 -11.85 20.57 -8.16
CA GLU A 479 -11.77 21.94 -7.62
C GLU A 479 -11.77 23.01 -8.72
N VAL A 480 -11.01 22.77 -9.79
CA VAL A 480 -10.93 23.69 -10.92
C VAL A 480 -12.23 23.71 -11.70
N MET A 481 -12.87 22.56 -11.91
CA MET A 481 -14.16 22.46 -12.60
C MET A 481 -15.26 23.17 -11.81
N ASP A 482 -15.26 23.11 -10.49
CA ASP A 482 -16.21 23.84 -9.63
C ASP A 482 -15.99 25.36 -9.67
N SER A 483 -14.75 25.81 -9.82
CA SER A 483 -14.39 27.23 -9.94
C SER A 483 -14.82 27.89 -11.25
N ILE A 484 -15.13 27.12 -12.31
CA ILE A 484 -15.55 27.65 -13.61
C ILE A 484 -16.95 28.25 -13.50
N LYS A 485 -17.03 29.58 -13.68
CA LYS A 485 -18.27 30.37 -13.73
C LYS A 485 -18.55 30.82 -15.18
N ALA A 486 -19.79 30.66 -15.65
CA ALA A 486 -20.20 31.08 -16.99
C ALA A 486 -20.14 32.61 -17.15
N LYS A 487 -19.18 33.12 -17.94
CA LYS A 487 -19.11 34.54 -18.33
C LYS A 487 -18.45 34.70 -19.71
N GLY A 488 -19.16 35.40 -20.61
CA GLY A 488 -18.56 36.01 -21.80
C GLY A 488 -18.98 35.39 -23.14
N LYS A 489 -18.15 35.59 -24.17
CA LYS A 489 -18.32 35.08 -25.54
C LYS A 489 -17.51 33.79 -25.75
N THR A 490 -17.69 33.12 -26.89
CA THR A 490 -16.98 31.87 -27.26
C THR A 490 -15.91 32.10 -28.33
N PRO A 491 -14.68 32.51 -27.98
CA PRO A 491 -13.57 32.58 -28.94
C PRO A 491 -13.01 31.17 -29.24
N LEU A 492 -13.74 30.39 -30.05
CA LEU A 492 -13.39 29.00 -30.38
C LEU A 492 -12.01 28.88 -31.07
N LEU A 493 -11.70 29.81 -31.98
CA LEU A 493 -10.42 29.81 -32.70
C LEU A 493 -9.23 29.94 -31.73
N HIS A 494 -9.32 30.84 -30.75
CA HIS A 494 -8.28 31.04 -29.74
C HIS A 494 -8.16 29.83 -28.78
N ALA A 495 -9.27 29.14 -28.52
CA ALA A 495 -9.29 27.95 -27.68
C ALA A 495 -8.60 26.76 -28.35
N ILE A 496 -8.84 26.56 -29.65
CA ILE A 496 -8.18 25.52 -30.44
C ILE A 496 -6.68 25.81 -30.53
N ASP A 497 -6.28 27.06 -30.78
CA ASP A 497 -4.87 27.45 -30.86
C ASP A 497 -4.11 27.26 -29.53
N SER A 498 -4.78 27.60 -28.42
CA SER A 498 -4.25 27.36 -27.06
C SER A 498 -4.12 25.87 -26.75
N ALA A 499 -5.09 25.06 -27.18
CA ALA A 499 -5.04 23.60 -27.05
C ALA A 499 -3.90 23.00 -27.89
N LEU A 500 -3.69 23.48 -29.12
CA LEU A 500 -2.62 23.05 -30.01
C LEU A 500 -1.24 23.37 -29.42
N SER A 501 -1.07 24.60 -28.93
CA SER A 501 0.15 25.04 -28.22
C SER A 501 0.46 24.18 -26.99
N LEU A 502 -0.58 23.79 -26.22
CA LEU A 502 -0.44 22.88 -25.09
C LEU A 502 0.02 21.48 -25.52
N VAL A 503 -0.59 20.91 -26.56
CA VAL A 503 -0.20 19.61 -27.10
C VAL A 503 1.25 19.63 -27.58
N GLU A 504 1.68 20.69 -28.27
CA GLU A 504 3.07 20.84 -28.71
C GLU A 504 4.05 20.97 -27.54
N SER A 505 3.69 21.74 -26.50
CA SER A 505 4.52 21.89 -25.30
C SER A 505 4.66 20.57 -24.55
N PHE A 506 3.58 19.81 -24.40
CA PHE A 506 3.58 18.50 -23.76
C PHE A 506 4.40 17.47 -24.54
N ARG A 507 4.32 17.51 -25.88
CA ARG A 507 5.12 16.68 -26.77
C ARG A 507 6.62 17.01 -26.70
N LYS A 508 6.99 18.28 -26.50
CA LYS A 508 8.39 18.69 -26.30
C LYS A 508 8.95 18.26 -24.94
N GLN A 509 8.13 18.28 -23.88
CA GLN A 509 8.54 17.89 -22.52
C GLN A 509 8.60 16.37 -22.27
N ASN A 510 7.87 15.57 -23.07
CA ASN A 510 7.78 14.10 -22.90
C ASN A 510 8.33 13.30 -24.10
N LYS A 511 9.15 13.93 -24.96
CA LYS A 511 10.07 13.20 -25.86
C LYS A 511 11.20 12.61 -25.03
#